data_AF-A0A820AJZ4-F1
#
_entry.id   AF-A0A820AJZ4-F1
#
_cell.length_a   1.000
_cell.length_b   1.000
_cell.length_c   1.000
_cell.angle_alpha   90.00
_cell.angle_beta   90.00
_cell.angle_gamma   90.00
#
_symmetry.space_group_name_H-M   'P 1'
#
loop_
_entity.id
_entity.type
_entity.pdbx_description
1 polymer ?
#
loop_
_entity_poly.entity_id
_entity_poly.type
_entity_poly.pdbx_seq_one_letter_code
_entity_poly.pdbx_strand_id
1 'polypeptide(L)'
;KMLLHKEAESIVRKVVSNILDNVRTPERARSPVGFYMTEQEQFQQNNPDLYFDYEIVEQIKKLYEQVVPEYEEQKWNLSIDTLRDKILSFDEDNPNKQIFLEQLNQAIHQLTLQPILPSEQTTYLVCYDIMNQFVDSFVDQMVIVHQKLQIDEPSSESYPDIDLNGYEFESWKKFFEYTKQQENEKRLKSAVGGATKDKKAPPPSKLERGKVCIF
;
A
#
# COMPACT_ATOMS: atom_id res chain seq x y z
N LYS A 1 49.06 -43.27 2.27
CA LYS A 1 47.81 -43.28 3.08
C LYS A 1 46.99 -41.97 2.95
N MET A 2 47.57 -40.77 3.13
CA MET A 2 46.80 -39.50 3.04
C MET A 2 46.06 -39.26 1.72
N LEU A 3 46.64 -39.63 0.56
CA LEU A 3 46.01 -39.43 -0.75
C LEU A 3 44.67 -40.18 -0.89
N LEU A 4 44.64 -41.47 -0.56
CA LEU A 4 43.42 -42.30 -0.58
C LEU A 4 42.32 -41.76 0.35
N HIS A 5 42.70 -41.17 1.49
CA HIS A 5 41.75 -40.54 2.40
C HIS A 5 41.11 -39.30 1.79
N LYS A 6 41.90 -38.43 1.15
CA LYS A 6 41.42 -37.24 0.45
C LYS A 6 40.55 -37.58 -0.77
N GLU A 7 40.90 -38.65 -1.47
CA GLU A 7 40.11 -39.19 -2.58
C GLU A 7 38.75 -39.71 -2.10
N ALA A 8 38.72 -40.54 -1.06
CA ALA A 8 37.50 -41.01 -0.43
C ALA A 8 36.63 -39.86 0.10
N GLU A 9 37.22 -38.84 0.73
CA GLU A 9 36.51 -37.65 1.18
C GLU A 9 35.86 -36.89 0.01
N SER A 10 36.57 -36.71 -1.10
CA SER A 10 36.06 -36.07 -2.31
C SER A 10 34.89 -36.84 -2.92
N ILE A 11 34.97 -38.18 -2.96
CA ILE A 11 33.90 -39.06 -3.44
C ILE A 11 32.66 -38.92 -2.53
N VAL A 12 32.83 -39.02 -1.21
CA VAL A 12 31.73 -38.87 -0.25
C VAL A 12 31.06 -37.50 -0.36
N ARG A 13 31.84 -36.41 -0.44
CA ARG A 13 31.30 -35.05 -0.66
C ARG A 13 30.48 -34.95 -1.94
N LYS A 14 30.94 -35.56 -3.04
CA LYS A 14 30.25 -35.53 -4.33
C LYS A 14 28.97 -36.36 -4.33
N VAL A 15 28.98 -37.54 -3.69
CA VAL A 15 27.77 -38.36 -3.49
C VAL A 15 26.75 -37.62 -2.62
N VAL A 16 27.18 -37.00 -1.52
CA VAL A 16 26.30 -36.22 -0.63
C VAL A 16 25.72 -35.00 -1.35
N SER A 17 26.51 -34.25 -2.14
CA SER A 17 25.96 -33.16 -2.97
C SER A 17 24.89 -33.67 -3.92
N ASN A 18 25.20 -34.72 -4.70
CA ASN A 18 24.24 -35.28 -5.65
C ASN A 18 22.94 -35.73 -4.96
N ILE A 19 23.00 -36.33 -3.77
CA ILE A 19 21.79 -36.70 -3.01
C ILE A 19 21.03 -35.45 -2.54
N LEU A 20 21.73 -34.46 -1.99
CA LEU A 20 21.12 -33.20 -1.55
C LEU A 20 20.47 -32.44 -2.72
N ASP A 21 21.12 -32.38 -3.88
CA ASP A 21 20.63 -31.69 -5.08
C ASP A 21 19.40 -32.39 -5.68
N ASN A 22 19.24 -33.71 -5.49
CA ASN A 22 18.03 -34.46 -5.90
C ASN A 22 16.89 -34.43 -4.87
N VAL A 23 17.16 -34.09 -3.60
CA VAL A 23 16.15 -34.02 -2.52
C VAL A 23 15.73 -32.58 -2.21
N ARG A 24 16.58 -31.60 -2.56
CA ARG A 24 16.31 -30.18 -2.34
C ARG A 24 15.26 -29.67 -3.31
N THR A 25 14.10 -29.27 -2.77
CA THR A 25 13.10 -28.50 -3.51
C THR A 25 13.78 -27.32 -4.22
N PRO A 26 13.56 -27.11 -5.54
CA PRO A 26 14.12 -25.98 -6.28
C PRO A 26 13.79 -24.63 -5.61
N GLU A 27 14.57 -23.59 -5.90
CA GLU A 27 14.21 -22.23 -5.47
C GLU A 27 12.79 -21.93 -5.97
N ARG A 28 11.89 -21.60 -5.04
CA ARG A 28 10.49 -21.32 -5.36
C ARG A 28 10.46 -20.20 -6.39
N ALA A 29 9.78 -20.44 -7.51
CA ALA A 29 9.61 -19.45 -8.56
C ALA A 29 9.16 -18.11 -7.95
N ARG A 30 9.89 -17.04 -8.24
CA ARG A 30 9.55 -15.70 -7.76
C ARG A 30 8.19 -15.32 -8.34
N SER A 31 7.32 -14.75 -7.51
CA SER A 31 6.04 -14.21 -7.97
C SER A 31 6.28 -13.24 -9.13
N PRO A 32 5.55 -13.34 -10.27
CA PRO A 32 5.75 -12.44 -11.39
C PRO A 32 5.50 -10.99 -10.99
N VAL A 33 6.56 -10.17 -11.01
CA VAL A 33 6.53 -8.78 -10.51
C VAL A 33 5.46 -7.94 -11.22
N GLY A 34 5.22 -8.18 -12.51
CA GLY A 34 4.25 -7.44 -13.31
C GLY A 34 2.78 -7.87 -13.18
N PHE A 35 2.44 -8.95 -12.45
CA PHE A 35 1.02 -9.38 -12.33
C PHE A 35 0.25 -8.65 -11.22
N TYR A 36 0.96 -8.03 -10.27
CA TYR A 36 0.37 -7.34 -9.13
C TYR A 36 0.31 -5.82 -9.29
N MET A 37 0.70 -5.30 -10.45
CA MET A 37 0.74 -3.86 -10.67
C MET A 37 -0.68 -3.30 -10.71
N THR A 38 -0.97 -2.38 -9.81
CA THR A 38 -2.24 -1.67 -9.75
C THR A 38 -2.38 -0.73 -10.94
N GLU A 39 -3.61 -0.35 -11.25
CA GLU A 39 -3.90 0.62 -12.31
C GLU A 39 -3.18 1.96 -12.07
N GLN A 40 -3.15 2.41 -10.81
CA GLN A 40 -2.43 3.61 -10.38
C GLN A 40 -0.94 3.50 -10.68
N GLU A 41 -0.28 2.41 -10.32
CA GLU A 41 1.16 2.20 -10.59
C GLU A 41 1.44 2.16 -12.10
N GLN A 42 0.58 1.52 -12.89
CA GLN A 42 0.70 1.51 -14.35
C GLN A 42 0.53 2.91 -14.94
N PHE A 43 -0.44 3.70 -14.46
CA PHE A 43 -0.64 5.09 -14.89
C PHE A 43 0.56 5.97 -14.52
N GLN A 44 1.06 5.87 -13.28
CA GLN A 44 2.18 6.66 -12.77
C GLN A 44 3.50 6.35 -13.50
N GLN A 45 3.70 5.08 -13.92
CA GLN A 45 4.87 4.69 -14.73
C GLN A 45 4.85 5.28 -16.14
N ASN A 46 3.67 5.35 -16.75
CA ASN A 46 3.51 5.85 -18.11
C ASN A 46 3.37 7.38 -18.19
N ASN A 47 2.97 8.03 -17.09
CA ASN A 47 2.73 9.47 -17.02
C ASN A 47 3.32 10.03 -15.69
N PRO A 48 4.65 10.13 -15.55
CA PRO A 48 5.30 10.44 -14.26
C PRO A 48 4.99 11.84 -13.72
N ASP A 49 4.66 12.80 -14.60
CA ASP A 49 4.35 14.19 -14.26
C ASP A 49 2.85 14.42 -13.92
N LEU A 50 2.02 13.38 -13.95
CA LEU A 50 0.58 13.45 -13.66
C LEU A 50 0.24 12.77 -12.33
N TYR A 51 -0.71 13.35 -11.61
CA TYR A 51 -1.31 12.73 -10.43
C TYR A 51 -2.39 11.75 -10.84
N PHE A 52 -2.46 10.59 -10.19
CA PHE A 52 -3.54 9.64 -10.43
C PHE A 52 -4.83 10.08 -9.72
N ASP A 53 -5.86 10.38 -10.51
CA ASP A 53 -7.24 10.53 -10.05
C ASP A 53 -8.11 9.47 -10.75
N TYR A 54 -8.84 8.68 -9.97
CA TYR A 54 -9.65 7.59 -10.50
C TYR A 54 -10.78 8.09 -11.43
N GLU A 55 -11.48 9.16 -11.06
CA GLU A 55 -12.63 9.66 -11.82
C GLU A 55 -12.18 10.20 -13.18
N ILE A 56 -11.02 10.86 -13.21
CA ILE A 56 -10.48 11.45 -14.44
C ILE A 56 -9.82 10.39 -15.32
N VAL A 57 -9.12 9.40 -14.75
CA VAL A 57 -8.59 8.26 -15.51
C VAL A 57 -9.73 7.42 -16.10
N GLU A 58 -10.86 7.26 -15.41
CA GLU A 58 -12.04 6.59 -15.97
C GLU A 58 -12.65 7.37 -17.16
N GLN A 59 -12.69 8.70 -17.11
CA GLN A 59 -13.09 9.54 -18.24
C GLN A 59 -12.16 9.36 -19.45
N ILE A 60 -10.84 9.28 -19.22
CA ILE A 60 -9.87 9.09 -20.30
C ILE A 60 -9.95 7.67 -20.89
N LYS A 61 -10.26 6.63 -20.10
CA LYS A 61 -10.58 5.30 -20.64
C LYS A 61 -11.76 5.35 -21.61
N LYS A 62 -12.86 5.99 -21.21
CA LYS A 62 -14.05 6.15 -22.06
C LYS A 62 -13.74 6.97 -23.33
N LEU A 63 -12.86 7.96 -23.23
CA LEU A 63 -12.34 8.69 -24.39
C LEU A 63 -11.50 7.79 -25.31
N TYR A 64 -10.62 6.95 -24.77
CA TYR A 64 -9.86 5.97 -25.55
C TYR A 64 -10.79 4.98 -26.27
N GLU A 65 -11.83 4.49 -25.62
CA GLU A 65 -12.86 3.61 -26.23
C GLU A 65 -13.67 4.30 -27.35
N GLN A 66 -13.80 5.63 -27.34
CA GLN A 66 -14.44 6.39 -28.42
C GLN A 66 -13.49 6.70 -29.59
N VAL A 67 -12.20 6.84 -29.31
CA VAL A 67 -11.14 7.11 -30.29
C VAL A 67 -10.67 5.82 -30.97
N VAL A 68 -10.69 4.69 -30.24
CA VAL A 68 -10.14 3.42 -30.71
C VAL A 68 -11.27 2.44 -30.99
N PRO A 69 -11.42 1.98 -32.24
CA PRO A 69 -12.50 1.09 -32.62
C PRO A 69 -12.33 -0.30 -31.99
N GLU A 70 -13.47 -0.93 -31.65
CA GLU A 70 -13.60 -2.19 -30.89
C GLU A 70 -12.86 -3.40 -31.49
N TYR A 71 -12.41 -3.32 -32.75
CA TYR A 71 -11.61 -4.37 -33.40
C TYR A 71 -10.11 -4.32 -33.07
N GLU A 72 -9.60 -3.29 -32.39
CA GLU A 72 -8.29 -3.36 -31.73
C GLU A 72 -8.42 -4.08 -30.38
N GLU A 73 -8.13 -5.38 -30.32
CA GLU A 73 -8.04 -6.17 -29.07
C GLU A 73 -6.94 -5.67 -28.09
N GLN A 74 -6.23 -4.59 -28.44
CA GLN A 74 -5.11 -4.06 -27.68
C GLN A 74 -5.60 -3.23 -26.49
N LYS A 75 -5.74 -3.91 -25.34
CA LYS A 75 -5.97 -3.29 -24.02
C LYS A 75 -5.06 -2.07 -23.83
N TRP A 76 -5.68 -0.91 -23.59
CA TRP A 76 -4.96 0.36 -23.42
C TRP A 76 -3.91 0.28 -22.30
N ASN A 77 -2.75 0.88 -22.56
CA ASN A 77 -1.63 0.94 -21.63
C ASN A 77 -1.76 2.05 -20.57
N LEU A 78 -2.80 2.88 -20.60
CA LEU A 78 -2.97 4.07 -19.74
C LEU A 78 -1.97 5.22 -20.04
N SER A 79 -1.28 5.21 -21.18
CA SER A 79 -0.43 6.32 -21.61
C SER A 79 -1.26 7.41 -22.27
N ILE A 80 -1.12 8.64 -21.78
CA ILE A 80 -1.77 9.85 -22.32
C ILE A 80 -1.19 10.21 -23.69
N ASP A 81 0.13 10.12 -23.88
CA ASP A 81 0.76 10.37 -25.18
C ASP A 81 0.29 9.40 -26.26
N THR A 82 0.10 8.12 -25.90
CA THR A 82 -0.43 7.11 -26.84
C THR A 82 -1.86 7.46 -27.31
N LEU A 83 -2.70 8.00 -26.42
CA LEU A 83 -4.04 8.48 -26.79
C LEU A 83 -3.96 9.78 -27.60
N ARG A 84 -3.08 10.70 -27.22
CA ARG A 84 -2.86 11.97 -27.93
C ARG A 84 -2.43 11.74 -29.37
N ASP A 85 -1.46 10.86 -29.61
CA ASP A 85 -0.96 10.53 -30.95
C ASP A 85 -2.05 9.88 -31.81
N LYS A 86 -2.88 9.02 -31.21
CA LYS A 86 -4.07 8.46 -31.88
C LYS A 86 -5.07 9.54 -32.29
N ILE A 87 -5.41 10.49 -31.41
CA ILE A 87 -6.32 11.60 -31.76
C ILE A 87 -5.69 12.53 -32.82
N LEU A 88 -4.38 12.79 -32.75
CA LEU A 88 -3.67 13.58 -33.76
C LEU A 88 -3.62 12.90 -35.13
N SER A 89 -3.64 11.55 -35.17
CA SER A 89 -3.65 10.77 -36.41
C SER A 89 -4.97 10.82 -37.20
N PHE A 90 -6.05 11.34 -36.60
CA PHE A 90 -7.31 11.59 -37.29
C PHE A 90 -7.19 12.72 -38.32
N ASP A 91 -7.94 12.60 -39.42
CA ASP A 91 -8.05 13.65 -40.44
C ASP A 91 -8.38 15.02 -39.82
N GLU A 92 -7.75 16.09 -40.32
CA GLU A 92 -7.96 17.45 -39.81
C GLU A 92 -9.42 17.93 -39.96
N ASP A 93 -10.13 17.41 -40.97
CA ASP A 93 -11.54 17.73 -41.22
C ASP A 93 -12.53 16.94 -40.34
N ASN A 94 -12.05 16.04 -39.46
CA ASN A 94 -12.92 15.27 -38.58
C ASN A 94 -13.50 16.16 -37.46
N PRO A 95 -14.82 16.41 -37.42
CA PRO A 95 -15.41 17.35 -36.45
C PRO A 95 -15.23 16.91 -34.99
N ASN A 96 -15.01 15.61 -34.75
CA ASN A 96 -14.82 15.07 -33.41
C ASN A 96 -13.37 15.22 -32.91
N LYS A 97 -12.38 15.44 -33.81
CA LYS A 97 -10.96 15.59 -33.44
C LYS A 97 -10.76 16.71 -32.44
N GLN A 98 -11.34 17.88 -32.70
CA GLN A 98 -11.26 19.03 -31.81
C GLN A 98 -11.93 18.77 -30.45
N ILE A 99 -13.06 18.05 -30.43
CA ILE A 99 -13.80 17.69 -29.21
C ILE A 99 -12.97 16.73 -28.35
N PHE A 100 -12.37 15.70 -28.96
CA PHE A 100 -11.52 14.75 -28.24
C PHE A 100 -10.23 15.39 -27.71
N LEU A 101 -9.61 16.31 -28.47
CA LEU A 101 -8.47 17.10 -27.97
C LEU A 101 -8.87 18.02 -26.82
N GLU A 102 -10.02 18.67 -26.88
CA GLU A 102 -10.51 19.52 -25.78
C GLU A 102 -10.76 18.70 -24.50
N GLN A 103 -11.46 17.57 -24.62
CA GLN A 103 -11.69 16.64 -23.50
C GLN A 103 -10.38 16.10 -22.92
N LEU A 104 -9.43 15.70 -23.76
CA LEU A 104 -8.12 15.23 -23.30
C LEU A 104 -7.35 16.34 -22.58
N ASN A 105 -7.34 17.57 -23.11
CA ASN A 105 -6.68 18.70 -22.47
C ASN A 105 -7.34 19.05 -21.12
N GLN A 106 -8.66 19.03 -21.03
CA GLN A 106 -9.39 19.24 -19.77
C GLN A 106 -9.02 18.17 -18.72
N ALA A 107 -8.96 16.90 -19.12
CA ALA A 107 -8.56 15.80 -18.24
C ALA A 107 -7.08 15.92 -17.79
N ILE A 108 -6.16 16.21 -18.71
CA ILE A 108 -4.74 16.48 -18.39
C ILE A 108 -4.64 17.64 -17.40
N HIS A 109 -5.36 18.75 -17.63
CA HIS A 109 -5.34 19.88 -16.71
C HIS A 109 -5.74 19.48 -15.28
N GLN A 110 -6.78 18.66 -15.11
CA GLN A 110 -7.20 18.18 -13.79
C GLN A 110 -6.12 17.27 -13.16
N LEU A 111 -5.49 16.38 -13.95
CA LEU A 111 -4.42 15.49 -13.49
C LEU A 111 -3.08 16.20 -13.22
N THR A 112 -2.84 17.39 -13.79
CA THR A 112 -1.66 18.22 -13.47
C THR A 112 -1.78 18.98 -12.15
N LEU A 113 -2.99 19.11 -11.60
CA LEU A 113 -3.19 19.75 -10.31
C LEU A 113 -2.76 18.77 -9.22
N GLN A 114 -1.69 19.12 -8.49
CA GLN A 114 -1.36 18.41 -7.26
C GLN A 114 -2.59 18.43 -6.35
N PRO A 115 -3.15 17.28 -5.94
CA PRO A 115 -4.23 17.27 -4.96
C PRO A 115 -3.70 17.96 -3.72
N ILE A 116 -4.38 19.03 -3.30
CA ILE A 116 -3.97 19.81 -2.14
C ILE A 116 -4.14 18.88 -0.93
N LEU A 117 -3.04 18.29 -0.45
CA LEU A 117 -3.05 17.66 0.87
C LEU A 117 -3.40 18.78 1.86
N PRO A 118 -4.56 18.71 2.55
CA PRO A 118 -4.85 19.68 3.58
C PRO A 118 -3.74 19.60 4.62
N SER A 119 -3.31 20.75 5.15
CA SER A 119 -2.30 20.78 6.21
C SER A 119 -2.72 19.85 7.36
N GLU A 120 -1.78 19.28 8.12
CA GLU A 120 -2.14 18.32 9.19
C GLU A 120 -3.20 18.87 10.15
N GLN A 121 -3.16 20.19 10.40
CA GLN A 121 -4.18 20.91 11.18
C GLN A 121 -5.55 20.97 10.49
N THR A 122 -5.59 21.30 9.19
CA THR A 122 -6.84 21.32 8.41
C THR A 122 -7.45 19.92 8.31
N THR A 123 -6.63 18.88 8.11
CA THR A 123 -7.06 17.48 8.08
C THR A 123 -7.66 17.07 9.42
N TYR A 124 -6.97 17.35 10.53
CA TYR A 124 -7.50 17.06 11.87
C TYR A 124 -8.84 17.76 12.14
N LEU A 125 -8.97 19.04 11.78
CA LEU A 125 -10.21 19.81 11.99
C LEU A 125 -11.37 19.27 11.15
N VAL A 126 -11.14 18.92 9.87
CA VAL A 126 -12.16 18.33 9.00
C VAL A 126 -12.56 16.93 9.49
N CYS A 127 -11.61 16.08 9.88
CA CYS A 127 -11.92 14.79 10.47
C CYS A 127 -12.70 14.91 11.79
N TYR A 128 -12.35 15.86 12.65
CA TYR A 128 -13.06 16.15 13.89
C TYR A 128 -14.50 16.62 13.61
N ASP A 129 -14.70 17.52 12.65
CA ASP A 129 -16.03 18.01 12.25
C ASP A 129 -16.91 16.87 11.71
N ILE A 130 -16.38 16.03 10.82
CA ILE A 130 -17.08 14.82 10.31
C ILE A 130 -17.45 13.87 11.46
N MET A 131 -16.56 13.68 12.43
CA MET A 131 -16.83 12.83 13.59
C MET A 131 -17.95 13.39 14.47
N ASN A 132 -18.01 14.72 14.67
CA ASN A 132 -19.10 15.35 15.41
C ASN A 132 -20.43 15.20 14.65
N GLN A 133 -20.46 15.52 13.35
CA GLN A 133 -21.65 15.34 12.50
C GLN A 133 -22.17 13.90 12.53
N PHE A 134 -21.28 12.89 12.57
CA PHE A 134 -21.67 11.50 12.74
C PHE A 134 -22.27 11.21 14.12
N VAL A 135 -21.66 11.70 15.19
CA VAL A 135 -22.16 11.53 16.57
C VAL A 135 -23.52 12.21 16.74
N ASP A 136 -23.68 13.45 16.26
CA ASP A 136 -24.93 14.19 16.29
C ASP A 136 -26.03 13.44 15.52
N SER A 137 -25.73 12.99 14.30
CA SER A 137 -26.67 12.19 13.50
C SER A 137 -27.05 10.86 14.17
N PHE A 138 -26.10 10.21 14.85
CA PHE A 138 -26.35 8.98 15.60
C PHE A 138 -27.24 9.23 16.84
N VAL A 139 -26.99 10.30 17.58
CA VAL A 139 -27.82 10.72 18.74
C VAL A 139 -29.23 11.09 18.27
N ASP A 140 -29.38 11.80 17.16
CA ASP A 140 -30.69 12.10 16.56
C ASP A 140 -31.46 10.81 16.22
N GLN A 141 -30.81 9.82 15.59
CA GLN A 141 -31.44 8.52 15.32
C GLN A 141 -31.77 7.77 16.62
N MET A 142 -30.91 7.84 17.64
CA MET A 142 -31.13 7.21 18.94
C MET A 142 -32.39 7.78 19.63
N VAL A 143 -32.55 9.10 19.65
CA VAL A 143 -33.76 9.77 20.19
C VAL A 143 -35.02 9.30 19.46
N ILE A 144 -34.99 9.23 18.12
CA ILE A 144 -36.12 8.74 17.31
C ILE A 144 -36.44 7.26 17.63
N VAL A 145 -35.43 6.42 17.86
CA VAL A 145 -35.62 5.00 18.23
C VAL A 145 -36.21 4.88 19.63
N HIS A 146 -35.69 5.60 20.62
CA HIS A 146 -36.22 5.63 21.99
C HIS A 146 -37.69 6.06 22.02
N GLN A 147 -38.02 7.15 21.33
CA GLN A 147 -39.38 7.67 21.24
C GLN A 147 -40.36 6.68 20.59
N LYS A 148 -39.92 5.95 19.55
CA LYS A 148 -40.75 4.94 18.86
C LYS A 148 -40.96 3.66 19.67
N LEU A 149 -39.96 3.25 20.44
CA LEU A 149 -40.01 2.04 21.25
C LEU A 149 -40.57 2.27 22.66
N GLN A 150 -40.91 3.53 23.01
CA GLN A 150 -41.31 3.93 24.36
C GLN A 150 -40.31 3.47 25.43
N ILE A 151 -39.02 3.51 25.09
CA ILE A 151 -37.95 3.21 26.03
C ILE A 151 -37.75 4.48 26.85
N ASP A 152 -38.22 4.46 28.09
CA ASP A 152 -37.94 5.52 29.07
C ASP A 152 -36.44 5.85 29.05
N GLU A 153 -36.14 7.13 28.86
CA GLU A 153 -34.77 7.63 28.91
C GLU A 153 -34.20 7.33 30.30
N PRO A 154 -33.06 6.62 30.42
CA PRO A 154 -32.50 6.30 31.72
C PRO A 154 -32.19 7.61 32.43
N SER A 155 -32.85 7.85 33.56
CA SER A 155 -32.65 9.04 34.37
C SER A 155 -31.16 9.22 34.65
N SER A 156 -30.72 10.49 34.63
CA SER A 156 -29.32 10.94 34.59
C SER A 156 -28.36 10.37 35.67
N GLU A 157 -28.84 9.54 36.59
CA GLU A 157 -28.09 8.85 37.64
C GLU A 157 -27.56 7.45 37.21
N SER A 158 -27.91 6.96 36.00
CA SER A 158 -27.59 5.59 35.55
C SER A 158 -26.39 5.49 34.59
N TYR A 159 -25.80 6.61 34.17
CA TYR A 159 -24.52 6.59 33.47
C TYR A 159 -23.39 6.61 34.50
N PRO A 160 -22.39 5.71 34.42
CA PRO A 160 -21.21 5.84 35.27
C PRO A 160 -20.52 7.17 34.97
N ASP A 161 -20.12 7.90 36.02
CA ASP A 161 -19.34 9.13 35.88
C ASP A 161 -18.16 8.88 34.93
N ILE A 162 -18.06 9.70 33.89
CA ILE A 162 -16.90 9.67 32.99
C ILE A 162 -15.68 10.00 33.86
N ASP A 163 -14.76 9.04 34.00
CA ASP A 163 -13.61 9.16 34.90
C ASP A 163 -12.62 10.24 34.43
N LEU A 164 -12.90 11.49 34.82
CA LEU A 164 -12.08 12.67 34.59
C LEU A 164 -10.69 12.55 35.25
N ASN A 165 -10.47 11.59 36.15
CA ASN A 165 -9.16 11.34 36.77
C ASN A 165 -8.31 10.33 35.98
N GLY A 166 -8.83 9.74 34.91
CA GLY A 166 -8.08 8.93 33.94
C GLY A 166 -7.55 7.59 34.47
N TYR A 167 -8.08 7.10 35.59
CA TYR A 167 -7.66 5.85 36.22
C TYR A 167 -8.08 4.63 35.39
N GLU A 168 -9.30 4.61 34.85
CA GLU A 168 -9.72 3.58 33.89
C GLU A 168 -8.92 3.67 32.58
N PHE A 169 -8.63 4.88 32.09
CA PHE A 169 -7.81 5.07 30.89
C PHE A 169 -6.38 4.53 31.08
N GLU A 170 -5.73 4.78 32.22
CA GLU A 170 -4.44 4.16 32.53
C GLU A 170 -4.52 2.63 32.61
N SER A 171 -5.59 2.09 33.18
CA SER A 171 -5.83 0.65 33.29
C SER A 171 -5.97 0.01 31.89
N TRP A 172 -6.80 0.59 31.03
CA TRP A 172 -6.98 0.17 29.64
C TRP A 172 -5.70 0.33 28.82
N LYS A 173 -4.97 1.44 28.99
CA LYS A 173 -3.68 1.66 28.33
C LYS A 173 -2.67 0.57 28.69
N LYS A 174 -2.54 0.23 29.98
CA LYS A 174 -1.69 -0.89 30.45
C LYS A 174 -2.14 -2.23 29.86
N PHE A 175 -3.45 -2.47 29.76
CA PHE A 175 -4.01 -3.67 29.11
C PHE A 175 -3.68 -3.74 27.61
N PHE A 176 -3.81 -2.64 26.86
CA PHE A 176 -3.45 -2.58 25.44
C PHE A 176 -1.94 -2.71 25.23
N GLU A 177 -1.10 -2.08 26.06
CA GLU A 177 0.36 -2.24 26.00
C GLU A 177 0.79 -3.69 26.28
N TYR A 178 0.20 -4.34 27.28
CA TYR A 178 0.41 -5.76 27.57
C TYR A 178 -0.05 -6.67 26.40
N THR A 179 -1.20 -6.38 25.80
CA THR A 179 -1.72 -7.12 24.64
C THR A 179 -0.81 -6.97 23.41
N LYS A 180 -0.29 -5.75 23.18
CA LYS A 180 0.69 -5.46 22.13
C LYS A 180 2.04 -6.14 22.37
N GLN A 181 2.48 -6.25 23.63
CA GLN A 181 3.67 -7.04 24.00
C GLN A 181 3.47 -8.53 23.74
N GLN A 182 2.32 -9.10 24.13
CA GLN A 182 1.93 -10.49 23.84
C GLN A 182 1.95 -10.79 22.34
N GLU A 183 1.41 -9.90 21.50
CA GLU A 183 1.40 -10.06 20.06
C GLU A 183 2.80 -9.91 19.45
N ASN A 184 3.61 -8.95 19.93
CA ASN A 184 4.99 -8.80 19.48
C ASN A 184 5.87 -9.99 19.90
N GLU A 185 5.65 -10.56 21.09
CA GLU A 185 6.30 -11.82 21.50
C GLU A 185 5.87 -12.99 20.61
N LYS A 186 4.59 -13.10 20.22
CA LYS A 186 4.13 -14.13 19.27
C LYS A 186 4.81 -13.97 17.91
N ARG A 187 4.96 -12.73 17.41
CA ARG A 187 5.72 -12.41 16.19
C ARG A 187 7.22 -12.72 16.32
N LEU A 188 7.82 -12.48 17.49
CA LEU A 188 9.22 -12.82 17.74
C LEU A 188 9.43 -14.34 17.86
N LYS A 189 8.48 -15.06 18.48
CA LYS A 189 8.49 -16.53 18.59
C LYS A 189 8.27 -17.20 17.22
N SER A 190 7.43 -16.64 16.35
CA SER A 190 7.30 -17.13 14.96
C SER A 190 8.52 -16.81 14.09
N ALA A 191 9.21 -15.69 14.32
CA ALA A 191 10.50 -15.39 13.68
C ALA A 191 11.64 -16.31 14.15
N VAL A 192 11.71 -16.63 15.46
CA VAL A 192 12.73 -17.52 16.05
C VAL A 192 12.50 -18.99 15.65
N GLY A 193 11.25 -19.40 15.39
CA GLY A 193 10.95 -20.69 14.76
C GLY A 193 11.51 -20.85 13.34
N GLY A 194 12.03 -19.78 12.73
CA GLY A 194 12.57 -19.74 11.37
C GLY A 194 14.09 -19.54 11.25
N ALA A 195 14.90 -19.66 12.32
CA ALA A 195 16.36 -19.48 12.20
C ALA A 195 17.25 -20.22 13.23
N THR A 196 17.72 -21.42 12.86
CA THR A 196 18.98 -22.05 13.32
C THR A 196 19.50 -22.89 12.14
N LYS A 197 20.77 -22.91 11.68
CA LYS A 197 22.10 -22.39 12.07
C LYS A 197 22.99 -22.43 10.79
N ASP A 198 24.20 -21.88 10.66
CA ASP A 198 25.10 -21.03 11.49
C ASP A 198 26.12 -20.36 10.52
N LYS A 199 26.50 -19.08 10.69
CA LYS A 199 27.76 -18.53 10.13
C LYS A 199 28.42 -17.53 11.09
N LYS A 200 29.69 -17.78 11.38
CA LYS A 200 30.49 -17.19 12.47
C LYS A 200 31.79 -16.60 11.92
N ALA A 201 32.12 -15.35 12.26
CA ALA A 201 33.45 -14.70 12.30
C ALA A 201 33.31 -13.16 12.12
N PRO A 202 34.35 -12.34 12.37
CA PRO A 202 35.21 -12.26 13.56
C PRO A 202 35.20 -10.80 14.15
N PRO A 203 35.86 -10.49 15.28
CA PRO A 203 35.75 -9.17 15.91
C PRO A 203 36.78 -8.14 15.37
N PRO A 204 36.41 -6.87 15.19
CA PRO A 204 37.36 -5.78 14.96
C PRO A 204 37.73 -5.00 16.23
N SER A 205 38.97 -4.55 16.26
CA SER A 205 39.63 -3.80 17.34
C SER A 205 39.35 -2.28 17.32
N LYS A 206 39.74 -1.61 18.42
CA LYS A 206 39.69 -0.14 18.60
C LYS A 206 40.54 0.62 17.56
N LEU A 207 39.98 1.68 16.96
CA LEU A 207 40.62 2.99 16.64
C LEU A 207 39.52 3.89 16.04
N GLU A 208 39.04 4.92 16.76
CA GLU A 208 39.49 6.33 16.74
C GLU A 208 38.92 7.20 15.59
N ARG A 209 38.90 8.52 15.85
CA ARG A 209 38.11 9.52 15.14
C ARG A 209 38.80 10.05 13.87
N GLY A 210 38.00 10.15 12.81
CA GLY A 210 37.92 11.37 12.01
C GLY A 210 38.83 11.50 10.78
N LYS A 211 38.20 11.75 9.63
CA LYS A 211 38.17 13.11 9.03
C LYS A 211 37.14 13.16 7.90
N VAL A 212 36.50 14.33 7.78
CA VAL A 212 35.72 14.71 6.59
C VAL A 212 36.70 15.16 5.52
N CYS A 213 36.52 14.69 4.28
CA CYS A 213 37.10 15.31 3.10
C CYS A 213 36.01 15.52 2.06
N ILE A 214 35.89 16.77 1.61
CA ILE A 214 35.03 17.25 0.52
C ILE A 214 35.87 17.16 -0.76
N PHE A 215 35.25 16.72 -1.87
CA PHE A 215 35.50 17.24 -3.22
C PHE A 215 34.21 17.08 -4.03
#